data_AF-A0A958PDX3-F1
#
_entry.id   AF-A0A958PDX3-F1
#
_cell.length_a   1.000
_cell.length_b   1.000
_cell.length_c   1.000
_cell.angle_alpha   90.00
_cell.angle_beta   90.00
_cell.angle_gamma   90.00
#
_symmetry.space_group_name_H-M   'P 1'
#
loop_
_entity.id
_entity.type
_entity.pdbx_description
1 polymer ?
#
loop_
_entity_poly.entity_id
_entity_poly.type
_entity_poly.pdbx_seq_one_letter_code
_entity_poly.pdbx_strand_id
1 'polypeptide(L)'
;FKRVVNSPARGIGKTTIEKLENLSISCGKNLLDTVDEAVRQKLVHVGALKKLLAFKNMILEFQNIVSSNGTLVDLYHKILDETQYVAKLKSENTTESLARIDNLDELHNAISHFQQERGEEASTQNFLEEIALVSDVDSMDDENAVTLMTLHISKGLEFPIVHMVGMEQGLFPSGQTIESGDPDEMEEERRLAYVGITRAQEKLFLTHAKSRKVWGADRRFPMSQFINELPKENLDLQLQDRKRPNFMNRYADSFSSTSKSEDFDYNQDSTHHYDEFSYDDMSQSSEFQTGMRVRHPTFGVGNIYKVEGQGDLQKVSVIFPNKSVRKFVVKYARLERV
;
A
#
# COMPACT_ATOMS: atom_id res chain seq x y z
N PHE A 1 11.15 -13.24 23.01
CA PHE A 1 10.37 -14.49 23.19
C PHE A 1 9.16 -14.60 22.26
N LYS A 2 8.06 -13.84 22.47
CA LYS A 2 6.77 -14.03 21.75
C LYS A 2 6.88 -13.98 20.22
N ARG A 3 7.76 -13.13 19.68
CA ARG A 3 8.01 -13.00 18.23
C ARG A 3 8.60 -14.25 17.57
N VAL A 4 9.40 -15.02 18.31
CA VAL A 4 10.25 -16.08 17.73
C VAL A 4 9.85 -17.50 18.14
N VAL A 5 9.08 -17.66 19.22
CA VAL A 5 8.69 -18.98 19.76
C VAL A 5 8.00 -19.89 18.73
N ASN A 6 7.25 -19.31 17.78
CA ASN A 6 6.61 -20.03 16.67
C ASN A 6 7.13 -19.59 15.28
N SER A 7 8.34 -19.03 15.20
CA SER A 7 9.03 -18.81 13.94
C SER A 7 10.35 -19.59 13.92
N PRO A 8 10.46 -20.68 13.13
CA PRO A 8 9.40 -21.39 12.39
C PRO A 8 8.33 -22.03 13.29
N ALA A 9 7.23 -22.52 12.70
CA ALA A 9 6.08 -23.02 13.44
C ALA A 9 6.43 -24.25 14.30
N ARG A 10 6.40 -24.10 15.63
CA ARG A 10 6.64 -25.19 16.61
C ARG A 10 5.32 -25.79 17.13
N GLY A 11 4.19 -25.21 16.74
CA GLY A 11 2.85 -25.63 17.19
C GLY A 11 2.63 -25.40 18.68
N ILE A 12 3.13 -24.27 19.20
CA ILE A 12 2.83 -23.77 20.55
C ILE A 12 1.62 -22.84 20.41
N GLY A 13 0.45 -23.25 20.92
CA GLY A 13 -0.79 -22.51 20.72
C GLY A 13 -0.84 -21.16 21.43
N LYS A 14 -1.66 -20.22 20.92
CA LYS A 14 -1.87 -18.90 21.52
C LYS A 14 -2.28 -18.98 23.00
N THR A 15 -3.23 -19.86 23.33
CA THR A 15 -3.69 -20.09 24.71
C THR A 15 -2.60 -20.63 25.64
N THR A 16 -1.61 -21.35 25.10
CA THR A 16 -0.45 -21.80 25.88
C THR A 16 0.46 -20.64 26.24
N ILE A 17 0.68 -19.73 25.27
CA ILE A 17 1.49 -18.52 25.48
C ILE A 17 0.80 -17.59 26.49
N GLU A 18 -0.51 -17.38 26.38
CA GLU A 18 -1.30 -16.57 27.32
C GLU A 18 -1.25 -17.14 28.74
N LYS A 19 -1.40 -18.46 28.91
CA LYS A 19 -1.26 -19.10 30.22
C LYS A 19 0.15 -18.94 30.80
N LEU A 20 1.18 -19.11 29.96
CA LEU A 20 2.58 -18.92 30.37
C LEU A 20 2.84 -17.46 30.80
N GLU A 21 2.26 -16.50 30.10
CA GLU A 21 2.34 -15.07 30.43
C GLU A 21 1.67 -14.75 31.77
N ASN A 22 0.47 -15.27 32.02
CA ASN A 22 -0.20 -15.12 33.31
C ASN A 22 0.63 -15.72 34.46
N LEU A 23 1.23 -16.90 34.24
CA LEU A 23 2.11 -17.53 35.23
C LEU A 23 3.37 -16.68 35.46
N SER A 24 3.98 -16.15 34.39
CA SER A 24 5.16 -15.29 34.43
C SER A 24 4.92 -14.04 35.28
N ILE A 25 3.74 -13.42 35.15
CA ILE A 25 3.31 -12.29 35.98
C ILE A 25 3.17 -12.72 37.44
N SER A 26 2.50 -13.85 37.71
CA SER A 26 2.27 -14.31 39.08
C SER A 26 3.56 -14.70 39.83
N CYS A 27 4.57 -15.19 39.11
CA CYS A 27 5.85 -15.61 39.68
C CYS A 27 6.93 -14.53 39.64
N GLY A 28 6.69 -13.38 38.99
CA GLY A 28 7.67 -12.30 38.82
C GLY A 28 8.92 -12.72 38.01
N LYS A 29 8.77 -13.64 37.05
CA LYS A 29 9.88 -14.17 36.23
C LYS A 29 9.66 -13.82 34.76
N ASN A 30 10.72 -13.77 33.95
CA ASN A 30 10.58 -13.65 32.51
C ASN A 30 9.95 -14.93 31.90
N LEU A 31 9.45 -14.83 30.67
CA LEU A 31 8.77 -15.94 29.99
C LEU A 31 9.64 -17.20 29.80
N LEU A 32 10.95 -17.04 29.59
CA LEU A 32 11.87 -18.16 29.37
C LEU A 32 12.08 -18.96 30.68
N ASP A 33 12.29 -18.25 31.79
CA ASP A 33 12.48 -18.86 33.11
C ASP A 33 11.19 -19.47 33.67
N THR A 34 10.04 -18.93 33.25
CA THR A 34 8.71 -19.41 33.67
C THR A 34 8.40 -20.79 33.08
N VAL A 35 9.09 -21.24 32.01
CA VAL A 35 8.87 -22.56 31.42
C VAL A 35 9.07 -23.69 32.43
N ASP A 36 10.05 -23.59 33.34
CA ASP A 36 10.28 -24.65 34.35
C ASP A 36 9.12 -24.74 35.34
N GLU A 37 8.58 -23.59 35.73
CA GLU A 37 7.43 -23.53 36.62
C GLU A 37 6.17 -24.03 35.92
N ALA A 38 5.98 -23.71 34.65
CA ALA A 38 4.88 -24.23 33.84
C ALA A 38 4.90 -25.76 33.74
N VAL A 39 6.11 -26.36 33.66
CA VAL A 39 6.30 -27.82 33.67
C VAL A 39 5.99 -28.39 35.04
N ARG A 40 6.51 -27.78 36.12
CA ARG A 40 6.30 -28.21 37.51
C ARG A 40 4.82 -28.20 37.89
N GLN A 41 4.09 -27.16 37.53
CA GLN A 41 2.67 -26.99 37.82
C GLN A 41 1.74 -27.70 36.81
N LYS A 42 2.30 -28.35 35.78
CA LYS A 42 1.53 -28.98 34.70
C LYS A 42 0.51 -28.02 34.07
N LEU A 43 0.93 -26.79 33.80
CA LEU A 43 0.07 -25.66 33.38
C LEU A 43 -0.76 -25.94 32.12
N VAL A 44 -0.21 -26.73 31.20
CA VAL A 44 -0.83 -27.14 29.93
C VAL A 44 -0.54 -28.61 29.64
N HIS A 45 -1.17 -29.15 28.59
CA HIS A 45 -0.95 -30.53 28.16
C HIS A 45 0.54 -30.84 27.92
N VAL A 46 0.96 -32.05 28.27
CA VAL A 46 2.36 -32.52 28.24
C VAL A 46 3.05 -32.25 26.89
N GLY A 47 2.34 -32.41 25.78
CA GLY A 47 2.89 -32.14 24.44
C GLY A 47 3.28 -30.67 24.23
N ALA A 48 2.52 -29.71 24.77
CA ALA A 48 2.84 -28.29 24.69
C ALA A 48 4.01 -27.92 25.62
N LEU A 49 4.07 -28.53 26.82
CA LEU A 49 5.21 -28.38 27.73
C LEU A 49 6.51 -28.89 27.12
N LYS A 50 6.50 -30.04 26.44
CA LYS A 50 7.68 -30.58 25.72
C LYS A 50 8.19 -29.60 24.66
N LYS A 51 7.30 -28.97 23.91
CA LYS A 51 7.66 -27.97 22.88
C LYS A 51 8.24 -26.69 23.49
N LEU A 52 7.70 -26.21 24.61
CA LEU A 52 8.24 -25.06 25.35
C LEU A 52 9.63 -25.37 25.91
N LEU A 53 9.83 -26.56 26.49
CA LEU A 53 11.13 -27.03 26.97
C LEU A 53 12.16 -27.12 25.84
N ALA A 54 11.79 -27.70 24.70
CA ALA A 54 12.67 -27.78 23.54
C ALA A 54 13.09 -26.37 23.05
N PHE A 55 12.14 -25.43 22.99
CA PHE A 55 12.45 -24.04 22.65
C PHE A 55 13.35 -23.38 23.70
N LYS A 56 13.10 -23.61 25.00
CA LYS A 56 13.96 -23.09 26.07
C LYS A 56 15.39 -23.59 25.94
N ASN A 57 15.58 -24.90 25.76
CA ASN A 57 16.91 -25.51 25.64
C ASN A 57 17.69 -24.94 24.45
N MET A 58 17.02 -24.78 23.31
CA MET A 58 17.61 -24.13 22.13
C MET A 58 18.12 -22.72 22.45
N ILE A 59 17.35 -21.91 23.17
CA ILE A 59 17.80 -20.55 23.58
C ILE A 59 18.97 -20.62 24.56
N LEU A 60 18.96 -21.55 25.51
CA LEU A 60 20.08 -21.73 26.45
C LEU A 60 21.36 -22.14 25.73
N GLU A 61 21.28 -22.99 24.69
CA GLU A 61 22.42 -23.35 23.86
C GLU A 61 23.01 -22.12 23.14
N PHE A 62 22.17 -21.24 22.61
CA PHE A 62 22.64 -19.98 21.99
C PHE A 62 23.30 -19.05 23.03
N GLN A 63 22.72 -18.95 24.23
CA GLN A 63 23.32 -18.17 25.33
C GLN A 63 24.67 -18.73 25.77
N ASN A 64 24.84 -20.05 25.73
CA ASN A 64 26.11 -20.69 26.05
C ASN A 64 27.20 -20.29 25.04
N ILE A 65 26.89 -20.26 23.74
CA ILE A 65 27.84 -19.83 22.69
C ILE A 65 28.31 -18.40 22.93
N VAL A 66 27.36 -17.50 23.25
CA VAL A 66 27.68 -16.10 23.60
C VAL A 66 28.58 -16.03 24.84
N SER A 67 28.31 -16.86 25.85
CA SER A 67 29.02 -16.83 27.14
C SER A 67 30.40 -17.51 27.09
N SER A 68 30.63 -18.39 26.11
CA SER A 68 31.88 -19.14 25.95
C SER A 68 32.85 -18.52 24.94
N ASN A 69 32.70 -17.21 24.64
CA ASN A 69 33.44 -16.50 23.60
C ASN A 69 33.35 -17.16 22.20
N GLY A 70 32.19 -17.73 21.85
CA GLY A 70 31.92 -18.15 20.47
C GLY A 70 31.84 -16.93 19.54
N THR A 71 32.15 -17.14 18.26
CA THR A 71 32.10 -16.04 17.28
C THR A 71 30.66 -15.69 16.90
N LEU A 72 30.42 -14.47 16.41
CA LEU A 72 29.08 -14.05 15.94
C LEU A 72 28.62 -14.88 14.74
N VAL A 73 29.56 -15.24 13.88
CA VAL A 73 29.33 -16.10 12.72
C VAL A 73 28.88 -17.50 13.16
N ASP A 74 29.54 -18.08 14.17
CA ASP A 74 29.14 -19.38 14.72
C ASP A 74 27.74 -19.34 15.34
N LEU A 75 27.44 -18.28 16.10
CA LEU A 75 26.12 -18.06 16.68
C LEU A 75 25.05 -17.94 15.59
N TYR A 76 25.31 -17.15 14.54
CA TYR A 76 24.42 -16.98 13.41
C TYR A 76 24.10 -18.31 12.73
N HIS A 77 25.13 -19.09 12.37
CA HIS A 77 24.93 -20.40 11.74
C HIS A 77 24.18 -21.36 12.65
N LYS A 78 24.56 -21.43 13.93
CA LYS A 78 23.88 -22.28 14.91
C LYS A 78 22.40 -21.91 15.05
N ILE A 79 22.05 -20.63 15.05
CA ILE A 79 20.65 -20.18 15.08
C ILE A 79 19.91 -20.66 13.83
N LEU A 80 20.46 -20.46 12.63
CA LEU A 80 19.79 -20.85 11.39
C LEU A 80 19.60 -22.37 11.29
N ASP A 81 20.60 -23.13 11.71
CA ASP A 81 20.57 -24.59 11.71
C ASP A 81 19.56 -25.13 12.73
N GLU A 82 19.66 -24.75 14.01
CA GLU A 82 18.76 -25.29 15.04
C GLU A 82 17.31 -24.84 14.86
N THR A 83 17.09 -23.61 14.36
CA THR A 83 15.73 -23.13 14.11
C THR A 83 15.14 -23.69 12.82
N GLN A 84 15.96 -24.20 11.90
CA GLN A 84 15.56 -24.63 10.56
C GLN A 84 14.87 -23.51 9.77
N TYR A 85 15.27 -22.25 10.01
CA TYR A 85 14.60 -21.09 9.43
C TYR A 85 14.80 -21.01 7.90
N VAL A 86 16.00 -21.29 7.42
CA VAL A 86 16.30 -21.33 5.97
C VAL A 86 15.54 -22.47 5.29
N ALA A 87 15.48 -23.65 5.92
CA ALA A 87 14.71 -24.78 5.38
C ALA A 87 13.22 -24.45 5.23
N LYS A 88 12.65 -23.70 6.18
CA LYS A 88 11.28 -23.19 6.12
C LYS A 88 11.08 -22.17 4.98
N LEU A 89 12.02 -21.26 4.74
CA LEU A 89 11.93 -20.31 3.61
C LEU A 89 12.09 -21.03 2.26
N LYS A 90 12.98 -22.03 2.18
CA LYS A 90 13.18 -22.84 0.98
C LYS A 90 11.94 -23.66 0.62
N SER A 91 11.19 -24.17 1.61
CA SER A 91 9.96 -24.93 1.35
C SER A 91 8.77 -24.07 0.91
N GLU A 92 8.77 -22.77 1.23
CA GLU A 92 7.77 -21.81 0.73
C GLU A 92 7.91 -21.56 -0.79
N ASN A 93 9.14 -21.61 -1.32
CA ASN A 93 9.47 -21.50 -2.76
C ASN A 93 8.75 -20.35 -3.50
N THR A 94 8.72 -19.17 -2.88
CA THR A 94 8.16 -17.94 -3.45
C THR A 94 9.26 -16.94 -3.76
N THR A 95 9.01 -15.97 -4.64
CA THR A 95 9.93 -14.85 -4.88
C THR A 95 10.23 -14.07 -3.60
N GLU A 96 9.24 -13.90 -2.72
CA GLU A 96 9.44 -13.25 -1.43
C GLU A 96 10.33 -14.09 -0.49
N SER A 97 10.15 -15.41 -0.45
CA SER A 97 10.96 -16.28 0.41
C SER A 97 12.40 -16.40 -0.09
N LEU A 98 12.64 -16.32 -1.40
CA LEU A 98 13.98 -16.20 -1.98
C LEU A 98 14.64 -14.87 -1.59
N ALA A 99 13.95 -13.73 -1.75
CA ALA A 99 14.48 -12.43 -1.33
C ALA A 99 14.81 -12.38 0.17
N ARG A 100 14.03 -13.09 1.00
CA ARG A 100 14.33 -13.22 2.44
C ARG A 100 15.57 -14.06 2.72
N ILE A 101 15.90 -15.03 1.87
CA ILE A 101 17.15 -15.80 1.97
C ILE A 101 18.33 -14.91 1.58
N ASP A 102 18.19 -14.14 0.49
CA ASP A 102 19.22 -13.17 0.07
C ASP A 102 19.51 -12.15 1.20
N ASN A 103 18.46 -11.66 1.89
CA ASN A 103 18.63 -10.78 3.06
C ASN A 103 19.35 -11.46 4.24
N LEU A 104 19.21 -12.78 4.40
CA LEU A 104 19.95 -13.52 5.44
C LEU A 104 21.43 -13.64 5.08
N ASP A 105 21.74 -13.85 3.80
CA ASP A 105 23.12 -13.87 3.30
C ASP A 105 23.78 -12.50 3.49
N GLU A 106 23.04 -11.42 3.24
CA GLU A 106 23.54 -10.06 3.51
C GLU A 106 23.77 -9.80 5.01
N LEU A 107 22.89 -10.29 5.87
CA LEU A 107 23.11 -10.24 7.32
C LEU A 107 24.38 -11.00 7.74
N HIS A 108 24.68 -12.14 7.09
CA HIS A 108 25.93 -12.87 7.34
C HIS A 108 27.16 -12.05 6.92
N ASN A 109 27.10 -11.36 5.78
CA ASN A 109 28.18 -10.48 5.32
C ASN A 109 28.42 -9.33 6.31
N ALA A 110 27.36 -8.67 6.77
CA ALA A 110 27.43 -7.61 7.76
C ALA A 110 28.04 -8.09 9.09
N ILE A 111 27.63 -9.27 9.58
CA ILE A 111 28.21 -9.88 10.79
C ILE A 111 29.71 -10.17 10.60
N SER A 112 30.07 -10.73 9.44
CA SER A 112 31.46 -11.09 9.13
C SER A 112 32.35 -9.86 9.05
N HIS A 113 31.87 -8.79 8.40
CA HIS A 113 32.57 -7.51 8.31
C HIS A 113 32.77 -6.89 9.69
N PHE A 114 31.71 -6.78 10.49
CA PHE A 114 31.78 -6.27 11.86
C PHE A 114 32.80 -7.04 12.71
N GLN A 115 32.79 -8.37 12.61
CA GLN A 115 33.73 -9.20 13.36
C GLN A 115 35.17 -9.00 12.90
N GLN A 116 35.41 -8.83 11.60
CA GLN A 116 36.73 -8.55 11.04
C GLN A 116 37.26 -7.18 11.47
N GLU A 117 36.39 -6.16 11.51
CA GLU A 117 36.76 -4.79 11.87
C GLU A 117 37.04 -4.63 13.37
N ARG A 118 36.21 -5.25 14.22
CA ARG A 118 36.28 -5.11 15.69
C ARG A 118 37.22 -6.12 16.37
N GLY A 119 37.55 -7.23 15.70
CA GLY A 119 38.44 -8.25 16.23
C GLY A 119 37.97 -8.83 17.58
N GLU A 120 38.81 -8.74 18.62
CA GLU A 120 38.50 -9.27 19.95
C GLU A 120 37.37 -8.52 20.68
N GLU A 121 37.04 -7.30 20.27
CA GLU A 121 35.92 -6.52 20.83
C GLU A 121 34.58 -6.86 20.16
N ALA A 122 34.57 -7.77 19.17
CA ALA A 122 33.36 -8.21 18.48
C ALA A 122 32.50 -9.07 19.42
N SER A 123 31.47 -8.46 20.01
CA SER A 123 30.49 -9.13 20.87
C SER A 123 29.09 -9.02 20.31
N THR A 124 28.20 -9.94 20.71
CA THR A 124 26.79 -9.91 20.28
C THR A 124 26.09 -8.64 20.73
N GLN A 125 26.47 -8.12 21.90
CA GLN A 125 25.94 -6.87 22.40
C GLN A 125 26.37 -5.70 21.52
N ASN A 126 27.68 -5.55 21.25
CA ASN A 126 28.20 -4.44 20.45
C ASN A 126 27.61 -4.45 19.03
N PHE A 127 27.45 -5.63 18.42
CA PHE A 127 26.84 -5.77 17.11
C PHE A 127 25.37 -5.31 17.09
N LEU A 128 24.59 -5.70 18.11
CA LEU A 128 23.18 -5.29 18.21
C LEU A 128 23.04 -3.79 18.51
N GLU A 129 23.97 -3.21 19.27
CA GLU A 129 24.02 -1.76 19.51
C GLU A 129 24.34 -1.00 18.22
N GLU A 130 25.30 -1.47 17.43
CA GLU A 130 25.67 -0.85 16.16
C GLU A 130 24.52 -0.91 15.15
N ILE A 131 23.91 -2.08 14.92
CA ILE A 131 22.76 -2.21 14.01
C ILE A 131 21.57 -1.36 14.45
N ALA A 132 21.38 -1.15 15.76
CA ALA A 132 20.32 -0.28 16.26
C ALA A 132 20.60 1.22 15.99
N LEU A 133 21.86 1.58 15.73
CA LEU A 133 22.30 2.95 15.45
C LEU A 133 22.42 3.25 13.94
N VAL A 134 22.61 2.22 13.10
CA VAL A 134 22.69 2.39 11.64
C VAL A 134 21.42 3.05 11.11
N SER A 135 21.57 4.23 10.52
CA SER A 135 20.52 4.94 9.79
C SER A 135 20.51 4.49 8.33
N ASP A 136 19.35 4.56 7.66
CA ASP A 136 19.23 4.34 6.20
C ASP A 136 20.15 5.27 5.37
N VAL A 137 20.68 6.34 5.98
CA VAL A 137 21.64 7.28 5.38
C VAL A 137 23.07 6.74 5.41
N ASP A 138 23.42 5.96 6.44
CA ASP A 138 24.81 5.52 6.67
C ASP A 138 25.22 4.37 5.73
N SER A 139 24.24 3.70 5.12
CA SER A 139 24.42 2.66 4.11
C SER A 139 24.30 3.18 2.66
N MET A 140 24.25 4.51 2.46
CA MET A 140 24.36 5.11 1.14
C MET A 140 25.81 5.02 0.66
N ASP A 141 26.18 3.86 0.13
CA ASP A 141 27.47 3.68 -0.53
C ASP A 141 27.56 4.55 -1.80
N ASP A 142 28.81 4.94 -2.11
CA ASP A 142 29.21 5.73 -3.28
C ASP A 142 29.15 4.89 -4.58
N GLU A 143 28.21 3.96 -4.68
CA GLU A 143 27.95 3.21 -5.90
C GLU A 143 27.27 4.14 -6.92
N ASN A 144 27.68 4.06 -8.19
CA ASN A 144 27.09 4.80 -9.31
C ASN A 144 25.62 4.37 -9.58
N ALA A 145 24.71 4.78 -8.70
CA ALA A 145 23.31 4.41 -8.70
C ALA A 145 22.40 5.63 -8.46
N VAL A 146 21.11 5.47 -8.75
CA VAL A 146 20.10 6.48 -8.44
C VAL A 146 19.60 6.26 -7.02
N THR A 147 19.77 7.25 -6.16
CA THR A 147 19.32 7.17 -4.76
C THR A 147 17.82 7.47 -4.65
N LEU A 148 17.07 6.53 -4.08
CA LEU A 148 15.66 6.69 -3.73
C LEU A 148 15.54 6.81 -2.21
N MET A 149 14.90 7.86 -1.74
CA MET A 149 14.67 8.09 -0.31
C MET A 149 13.37 8.85 -0.07
N THR A 150 12.94 8.88 1.20
CA THR A 150 11.85 9.76 1.61
C THR A 150 12.35 11.18 1.83
N LEU A 151 11.46 12.18 1.78
CA LEU A 151 11.84 13.58 2.00
C LEU A 151 12.49 13.80 3.37
N HIS A 152 12.05 13.10 4.41
CA HIS A 152 12.61 13.21 5.75
C HIS A 152 14.08 12.79 5.83
N ILE A 153 14.43 11.70 5.13
CA ILE A 153 15.79 11.15 5.08
C ILE A 153 16.73 12.06 4.30
N SER A 154 16.21 12.89 3.39
CA SER A 154 17.03 13.80 2.58
C SER A 154 17.69 14.96 3.33
N LYS A 155 17.29 15.21 4.59
CA LYS A 155 17.76 16.35 5.36
C LYS A 155 19.28 16.29 5.57
N GLY A 156 19.98 17.37 5.17
CA GLY A 156 21.44 17.46 5.29
C GLY A 156 22.20 16.90 4.09
N LEU A 157 21.51 16.24 3.15
CA LEU A 157 22.09 15.77 1.89
C LEU A 157 21.89 16.80 0.76
N GLU A 158 22.71 16.75 -0.27
CA GLU A 158 22.56 17.58 -1.47
C GLU A 158 22.95 16.77 -2.71
N PHE A 159 22.26 17.01 -3.83
CA PHE A 159 22.46 16.27 -5.08
C PHE A 159 22.46 17.24 -6.26
N PRO A 160 23.28 16.98 -7.30
CA PRO A 160 23.25 17.77 -8.53
C PRO A 160 21.86 17.85 -9.15
N ILE A 161 21.14 16.72 -9.15
CA ILE A 161 19.80 16.59 -9.74
C ILE A 161 18.86 15.91 -8.74
N VAL A 162 17.70 16.52 -8.49
CA VAL A 162 16.66 15.97 -7.60
C VAL A 162 15.35 15.82 -8.35
N HIS A 163 14.71 14.66 -8.19
CA HIS A 163 13.35 14.42 -8.64
C HIS A 163 12.41 14.28 -7.44
N MET A 164 11.60 15.30 -7.15
CA MET A 164 10.50 15.18 -6.19
C MET A 164 9.27 14.65 -6.92
N VAL A 165 8.86 13.45 -6.52
CA VAL A 165 7.76 12.71 -7.16
C VAL A 165 6.50 12.71 -6.30
N GLY A 166 5.34 12.65 -6.93
CA GLY A 166 4.07 12.56 -6.22
C GLY A 166 3.65 13.88 -5.56
N MET A 167 3.91 15.00 -6.23
CA MET A 167 3.45 16.33 -5.83
C MET A 167 1.93 16.46 -6.07
N GLU A 168 1.16 15.76 -5.26
CA GLU A 168 -0.29 15.55 -5.35
C GLU A 168 -0.96 15.90 -4.02
N GLN A 169 -2.07 16.64 -4.04
CA GLN A 169 -2.88 16.86 -2.84
C GLN A 169 -3.36 15.52 -2.28
N GLY A 170 -3.09 15.23 -1.01
CA GLY A 170 -3.42 13.97 -0.37
C GLY A 170 -2.26 12.97 -0.31
N LEU A 171 -1.19 13.20 -1.08
CA LEU A 171 0.09 12.50 -0.95
C LEU A 171 1.16 13.43 -0.38
N PHE A 172 1.33 14.61 -1.00
CA PHE A 172 2.19 15.67 -0.50
C PHE A 172 1.68 17.05 -0.96
N PRO A 173 0.97 17.81 -0.10
CA PRO A 173 0.74 17.53 1.31
C PRO A 173 -0.13 16.29 1.58
N SER A 174 0.07 15.65 2.73
CA SER A 174 -0.62 14.41 3.08
C SER A 174 -2.11 14.64 3.31
N GLY A 175 -2.92 13.62 3.02
CA GLY A 175 -4.37 13.69 3.23
C GLY A 175 -4.74 13.99 4.69
N GLN A 176 -3.94 13.49 5.64
CA GLN A 176 -4.15 13.72 7.07
C GLN A 176 -4.01 15.20 7.43
N THR A 177 -2.94 15.85 6.96
CA THR A 177 -2.70 17.30 7.17
C THR A 177 -3.76 18.16 6.50
N ILE A 178 -4.29 17.74 5.35
CA ILE A 178 -5.41 18.44 4.70
C ILE A 178 -6.70 18.28 5.51
N GLU A 179 -6.98 17.08 6.01
CA GLU A 179 -8.20 16.75 6.75
C GLU A 179 -8.21 17.36 8.16
N SER A 180 -7.05 17.47 8.81
CA SER A 180 -6.94 18.12 10.12
C SER A 180 -7.31 19.60 10.06
N GLY A 181 -7.01 20.26 8.94
CA GLY A 181 -7.24 21.70 8.75
C GLY A 181 -6.36 22.55 9.67
N ASP A 182 -5.37 21.96 10.33
CA ASP A 182 -4.45 22.64 11.22
C ASP A 182 -3.38 23.40 10.41
N PRO A 183 -3.33 24.75 10.51
CA PRO A 183 -2.31 25.52 9.83
C PRO A 183 -0.88 25.12 10.22
N ASP A 184 -0.64 24.70 11.46
CA ASP A 184 0.71 24.37 11.93
C ASP A 184 1.23 23.07 11.31
N GLU A 185 0.37 22.06 11.15
CA GLU A 185 0.69 20.83 10.41
C GLU A 185 0.97 21.13 8.93
N MET A 186 0.20 22.04 8.33
CA MET A 186 0.41 22.46 6.94
C MET A 186 1.75 23.19 6.75
N GLU A 187 2.11 24.06 7.70
CA GLU A 187 3.41 24.72 7.69
C GLU A 187 4.57 23.75 7.92
N GLU A 188 4.38 22.65 8.65
CA GLU A 188 5.39 21.58 8.77
C GLU A 188 5.61 20.86 7.43
N GLU A 189 4.56 20.48 6.71
CA GLU A 189 4.72 19.89 5.38
C GLU A 189 5.28 20.88 4.35
N ARG A 190 4.97 22.18 4.50
CA ARG A 190 5.61 23.24 3.70
C ARG A 190 7.11 23.33 3.99
N ARG A 191 7.52 23.25 5.27
CA ARG A 191 8.95 23.15 5.65
C ARG A 191 9.60 21.92 5.04
N LEU A 192 8.90 20.79 5.01
CA LEU A 192 9.40 19.57 4.38
C LEU A 192 9.57 19.76 2.85
N ALA A 193 8.64 20.46 2.20
CA ALA A 193 8.73 20.77 0.77
C ALA A 193 9.95 21.66 0.48
N TYR A 194 10.15 22.68 1.31
CA TYR A 194 11.32 23.55 1.26
C TYR A 194 12.63 22.76 1.43
N VAL A 195 12.70 21.84 2.40
CA VAL A 195 13.88 20.98 2.57
C VAL A 195 14.14 20.17 1.30
N GLY A 196 13.12 19.50 0.74
CA GLY A 196 13.24 18.73 -0.50
C GLY A 196 13.74 19.56 -1.70
N ILE A 197 13.16 20.74 -1.88
CA ILE A 197 13.53 21.68 -2.96
C ILE A 197 15.00 22.10 -2.82
N THR A 198 15.45 22.40 -1.61
CA THR A 198 16.84 22.84 -1.33
C THR A 198 17.87 21.71 -1.35
N ARG A 199 17.48 20.46 -1.61
CA ARG A 199 18.45 19.38 -1.83
C ARG A 199 19.07 19.44 -3.24
N ALA A 200 18.44 20.15 -4.18
CA ALA A 200 18.89 20.25 -5.56
C ALA A 200 19.96 21.34 -5.73
N GLN A 201 21.13 20.99 -6.27
CA GLN A 201 22.20 21.95 -6.55
C GLN A 201 22.07 22.56 -7.95
N GLU A 202 21.74 21.76 -8.97
CA GLU A 202 21.65 22.23 -10.37
C GLU A 202 20.23 22.16 -10.93
N LYS A 203 19.56 21.00 -10.80
CA LYS A 203 18.24 20.77 -11.41
C LYS A 203 17.26 20.13 -10.45
N LEU A 204 16.06 20.69 -10.42
CA LEU A 204 14.92 20.17 -9.68
C LEU A 204 13.79 19.81 -10.63
N PHE A 205 13.30 18.57 -10.55
CA PHE A 205 12.12 18.11 -11.26
C PHE A 205 10.99 17.82 -10.27
N LEU A 206 9.85 18.46 -10.45
CA LEU A 206 8.63 18.21 -9.67
C LEU A 206 7.62 17.48 -10.55
N THR A 207 7.10 16.32 -10.10
CA THR A 207 6.17 15.52 -10.91
C THR A 207 4.84 15.26 -10.21
N HIS A 208 3.75 15.38 -11.00
CA HIS A 208 2.36 15.14 -10.61
C HIS A 208 1.74 14.07 -11.53
N ALA A 209 1.02 13.10 -10.96
CA ALA A 209 0.25 12.13 -11.75
C ALA A 209 -1.23 12.51 -11.84
N LYS A 210 -1.80 12.49 -13.07
CA LYS A 210 -3.25 12.70 -13.29
C LYS A 210 -4.13 11.63 -12.65
N SER A 211 -3.58 10.42 -12.44
CA SER A 211 -4.25 9.28 -11.80
C SER A 211 -3.18 8.37 -11.20
N ARG A 212 -3.43 7.87 -9.99
CA ARG A 212 -2.54 6.96 -9.25
C ARG A 212 -3.34 5.83 -8.65
N LYS A 213 -2.82 4.60 -8.74
CA LYS A 213 -3.39 3.45 -8.05
C LYS A 213 -2.89 3.44 -6.61
N VAL A 214 -3.80 3.60 -5.65
CA VAL A 214 -3.49 3.57 -4.20
C VAL A 214 -4.39 2.53 -3.55
N TRP A 215 -3.80 1.56 -2.85
CA TRP A 215 -4.51 0.43 -2.24
C TRP A 215 -5.47 -0.30 -3.19
N GLY A 216 -5.05 -0.50 -4.43
CA GLY A 216 -5.84 -1.23 -5.44
C GLY A 216 -6.89 -0.39 -6.17
N ALA A 217 -7.18 0.83 -5.73
CA ALA A 217 -8.14 1.73 -6.36
C ALA A 217 -7.45 2.88 -7.12
N ASP A 218 -7.96 3.22 -8.29
CA ASP A 218 -7.52 4.41 -9.02
C ASP A 218 -8.07 5.67 -8.35
N ARG A 219 -7.16 6.52 -7.89
CA ARG A 219 -7.46 7.83 -7.33
C ARG A 219 -6.91 8.92 -8.23
N ARG A 220 -7.62 10.04 -8.29
CA ARG A 220 -7.18 11.24 -8.99
C ARG A 220 -7.03 12.35 -7.97
N PHE A 221 -5.79 12.74 -7.74
CA PHE A 221 -5.46 13.80 -6.82
C PHE A 221 -5.12 15.08 -7.60
N PRO A 222 -5.62 16.25 -7.15
CA PRO A 222 -5.16 17.53 -7.68
C PRO A 222 -3.65 17.70 -7.52
N MET A 223 -3.06 18.62 -8.30
CA MET A 223 -1.66 19.01 -8.13
C MET A 223 -1.45 19.62 -6.75
N SER A 224 -0.32 19.27 -6.10
CA SER A 224 0.07 19.83 -4.81
C SER A 224 0.04 21.35 -4.82
N GLN A 225 -0.47 21.95 -3.74
CA GLN A 225 -0.44 23.40 -3.58
C GLN A 225 0.98 23.97 -3.54
N PHE A 226 1.97 23.20 -3.07
CA PHE A 226 3.36 23.64 -3.00
C PHE A 226 3.95 23.97 -4.38
N ILE A 227 3.43 23.36 -5.47
CA ILE A 227 3.82 23.75 -6.83
C ILE A 227 3.27 25.14 -7.18
N ASN A 228 2.03 25.44 -6.78
CA ASN A 228 1.36 26.71 -7.10
C ASN A 228 1.94 27.90 -6.34
N GLU A 229 2.64 27.65 -5.24
CA GLU A 229 3.32 28.64 -4.40
C GLU A 229 4.68 29.07 -4.95
N LEU A 230 5.25 28.28 -5.87
CA LEU A 230 6.53 28.60 -6.48
C LEU A 230 6.39 29.76 -7.48
N PRO A 231 7.42 30.63 -7.62
CA PRO A 231 7.42 31.68 -8.62
C PRO A 231 7.28 31.11 -10.03
N LYS A 232 6.23 31.53 -10.75
CA LYS A 232 5.90 30.98 -12.09
C LYS A 232 7.00 31.23 -13.13
N GLU A 233 7.77 32.30 -12.97
CA GLU A 233 8.90 32.64 -13.83
C GLU A 233 10.06 31.62 -13.75
N ASN A 234 10.12 30.83 -12.68
CA ASN A 234 11.11 29.78 -12.48
C ASN A 234 10.59 28.37 -12.83
N LEU A 235 9.35 28.25 -13.33
CA LEU A 235 8.73 26.96 -13.64
C LEU A 235 8.61 26.73 -15.14
N ASP A 236 9.31 25.72 -15.66
CA ASP A 236 9.01 25.14 -16.97
C ASP A 236 7.90 24.08 -16.84
N LEU A 237 6.63 24.51 -16.96
CA LEU A 237 5.47 23.65 -16.83
C LEU A 237 5.20 22.84 -18.10
N GLN A 238 5.72 21.62 -18.15
CA GLN A 238 5.43 20.66 -19.22
C GLN A 238 4.13 19.89 -18.96
N LEU A 239 2.98 20.55 -19.11
CA LEU A 239 1.69 19.88 -19.11
C LEU A 239 1.52 19.12 -20.43
N GLN A 240 1.84 17.82 -20.44
CA GLN A 240 1.54 16.97 -21.59
C GLN A 240 0.01 16.85 -21.75
N ASP A 241 -0.53 17.63 -22.67
CA ASP A 241 -1.75 17.27 -23.38
C ASP A 241 -1.41 16.11 -24.30
N ARG A 242 -1.74 14.89 -23.87
CA ARG A 242 -1.78 13.75 -24.79
C ARG A 242 -2.73 14.13 -25.92
N LYS A 243 -2.19 14.53 -27.08
CA LYS A 243 -2.93 14.58 -28.33
C LYS A 243 -3.65 13.24 -28.43
N ARG A 244 -4.98 13.28 -28.46
CA ARG A 244 -5.78 12.07 -28.65
C ARG A 244 -5.25 11.38 -29.91
N PRO A 245 -5.00 10.06 -29.88
CA PRO A 245 -4.49 9.38 -31.07
C PRO A 245 -5.49 9.58 -32.22
N ASN A 246 -5.00 10.02 -33.39
CA ASN A 246 -5.80 10.41 -34.56
C ASN A 246 -6.82 9.34 -35.04
N PHE A 247 -6.71 8.08 -34.58
CA PHE A 247 -7.70 7.06 -34.87
C PHE A 247 -9.09 7.40 -34.28
N MET A 248 -9.13 8.18 -33.19
CA MET A 248 -10.38 8.58 -32.53
C MET A 248 -11.09 9.75 -33.21
N ASN A 249 -10.42 10.50 -34.11
CA ASN A 249 -11.05 11.58 -34.88
C ASN A 249 -11.93 11.06 -36.03
N ARG A 250 -11.65 9.86 -36.55
CA ARG A 250 -12.44 9.28 -37.67
C ARG A 250 -13.90 8.95 -37.32
N TYR A 251 -14.23 8.84 -36.03
CA TYR A 251 -15.59 8.63 -35.56
C TYR A 251 -16.34 9.93 -35.19
N ALA A 252 -15.64 11.06 -35.10
CA ALA A 252 -16.26 12.35 -34.78
C ALA A 252 -16.83 13.06 -36.03
N ASP A 253 -16.22 12.85 -37.19
CA ASP A 253 -16.65 13.48 -38.45
C ASP A 253 -17.87 12.80 -39.09
N SER A 254 -18.29 11.61 -38.62
CA SER A 254 -19.49 10.93 -39.15
C SER A 254 -20.81 11.40 -38.52
N PHE A 255 -20.76 12.34 -37.56
CA PHE A 255 -21.95 12.87 -36.88
C PHE A 255 -22.15 14.39 -37.08
N SER A 256 -21.30 15.05 -37.88
CA SER A 256 -21.37 16.51 -38.08
C SER A 256 -22.12 16.94 -39.36
N SER A 257 -22.66 16.02 -40.16
CA SER A 257 -23.55 16.36 -41.27
C SER A 257 -25.02 16.25 -40.85
N THR A 258 -25.54 17.27 -40.19
CA THR A 258 -26.90 17.85 -40.41
C THR A 258 -27.18 18.82 -39.27
N SER A 259 -26.91 20.10 -39.51
CA SER A 259 -27.53 21.20 -38.77
C SER A 259 -27.53 22.42 -39.68
N LYS A 260 -28.50 22.46 -40.60
CA LYS A 260 -28.98 23.71 -41.16
C LYS A 260 -30.44 23.86 -40.76
N SER A 261 -30.66 24.99 -40.09
CA SER A 261 -31.85 25.85 -40.10
C SER A 261 -33.18 25.35 -39.53
N GLU A 262 -33.68 26.23 -38.65
CA GLU A 262 -35.03 26.81 -38.58
C GLU A 262 -35.89 26.49 -37.34
N ASP A 263 -36.38 27.61 -36.80
CA ASP A 263 -37.36 27.81 -35.75
C ASP A 263 -38.57 26.87 -35.85
N PHE A 264 -39.18 26.49 -34.73
CA PHE A 264 -40.55 26.92 -34.41
C PHE A 264 -41.06 26.36 -33.07
N ASP A 265 -42.01 27.14 -32.56
CA ASP A 265 -42.75 27.17 -31.31
C ASP A 265 -43.50 25.87 -30.95
N TYR A 266 -43.62 25.56 -29.65
CA TYR A 266 -44.29 24.36 -29.15
C TYR A 266 -45.60 24.75 -28.47
N ASN A 267 -46.73 24.36 -29.06
CA ASN A 267 -48.01 24.35 -28.36
C ASN A 267 -48.89 23.16 -28.76
N GLN A 268 -49.45 22.56 -27.72
CA GLN A 268 -50.66 21.74 -27.63
C GLN A 268 -50.76 20.38 -28.35
N ASP A 269 -50.80 19.36 -27.49
CA ASP A 269 -51.97 18.52 -27.20
C ASP A 269 -52.36 17.35 -28.12
N SER A 270 -52.62 16.23 -27.44
CA SER A 270 -53.60 15.18 -27.76
C SER A 270 -53.42 14.35 -29.04
N THR A 271 -53.14 13.05 -28.91
CA THR A 271 -54.18 11.99 -28.95
C THR A 271 -53.57 10.58 -29.02
N HIS A 272 -54.17 9.67 -28.26
CA HIS A 272 -53.99 8.23 -28.32
C HIS A 272 -54.58 7.64 -29.61
N HIS A 273 -53.85 6.77 -30.32
CA HIS A 273 -54.39 5.51 -30.84
C HIS A 273 -53.24 4.64 -31.40
N TYR A 274 -52.95 3.51 -30.75
CA TYR A 274 -52.16 2.43 -31.33
C TYR A 274 -53.09 1.24 -31.50
N ASP A 275 -53.19 0.76 -32.73
CA ASP A 275 -53.74 -0.56 -33.03
C ASP A 275 -52.61 -1.43 -33.61
N GLU A 276 -52.75 -2.71 -33.29
CA GLU A 276 -51.74 -3.74 -33.10
C GLU A 276 -51.45 -4.55 -34.37
N PHE A 277 -50.21 -5.03 -34.57
CA PHE A 277 -49.93 -6.33 -35.22
C PHE A 277 -48.62 -6.95 -34.70
N SER A 278 -48.74 -8.15 -34.13
CA SER A 278 -47.67 -9.12 -33.80
C SER A 278 -47.25 -9.91 -35.06
N TYR A 279 -46.07 -10.51 -35.19
CA TYR A 279 -45.40 -11.62 -34.46
C TYR A 279 -43.87 -11.45 -34.69
N ASP A 280 -42.96 -11.52 -33.71
CA ASP A 280 -42.46 -12.67 -32.94
C ASP A 280 -40.94 -12.72 -33.13
N ASP A 281 -40.18 -12.34 -32.10
CA ASP A 281 -38.87 -12.94 -31.80
C ASP A 281 -38.61 -12.80 -30.30
N MET A 282 -38.28 -13.92 -29.67
CA MET A 282 -38.07 -14.02 -28.25
C MET A 282 -36.68 -13.49 -27.86
N SER A 283 -36.65 -12.41 -27.06
CA SER A 283 -35.62 -12.24 -26.04
C SER A 283 -36.14 -11.34 -24.91
N GLN A 284 -35.96 -11.77 -23.66
CA GLN A 284 -36.42 -11.08 -22.46
C GLN A 284 -35.95 -9.61 -22.46
N SER A 285 -36.92 -8.70 -22.48
CA SER A 285 -36.72 -7.26 -22.56
C SER A 285 -36.04 -6.75 -21.29
N SER A 286 -34.84 -6.19 -21.45
CA SER A 286 -34.19 -5.43 -20.40
C SER A 286 -34.95 -4.13 -20.13
N GLU A 287 -35.29 -3.91 -18.86
CA GLU A 287 -36.08 -2.77 -18.37
C GLU A 287 -35.29 -1.44 -18.42
N PHE A 288 -34.01 -1.44 -18.76
CA PHE A 288 -33.19 -0.22 -18.83
C PHE A 288 -32.15 -0.33 -19.95
N GLN A 289 -32.08 0.67 -20.82
CA GLN A 289 -31.17 0.71 -21.97
C GLN A 289 -30.28 1.95 -21.92
N THR A 290 -29.14 1.87 -22.61
CA THR A 290 -28.23 3.01 -22.77
C THR A 290 -28.94 4.16 -23.49
N GLY A 291 -28.74 5.38 -23.00
CA GLY A 291 -29.40 6.59 -23.48
C GLY A 291 -30.65 7.00 -22.69
N MET A 292 -31.23 6.10 -21.89
CA MET A 292 -32.43 6.42 -21.10
C MET A 292 -32.12 7.39 -19.95
N ARG A 293 -33.08 8.28 -19.67
CA ARG A 293 -33.10 9.14 -18.48
C ARG A 293 -33.73 8.40 -17.31
N VAL A 294 -33.06 8.43 -16.17
CA VAL A 294 -33.52 7.80 -14.93
C VAL A 294 -33.34 8.72 -13.74
N ARG A 295 -34.25 8.61 -12.76
CA ARG A 295 -34.18 9.29 -11.47
C ARG A 295 -33.77 8.28 -10.40
N HIS A 296 -32.74 8.61 -9.64
CA HIS A 296 -32.36 7.90 -8.42
C HIS A 296 -32.81 8.70 -7.20
N PRO A 297 -33.42 8.09 -6.16
CA PRO A 297 -33.95 8.79 -4.99
C PRO A 297 -32.96 9.73 -4.30
N THR A 298 -31.69 9.33 -4.22
CA THR A 298 -30.63 10.12 -3.57
C THR A 298 -29.88 11.07 -4.51
N PHE A 299 -29.76 10.74 -5.80
CA PHE A 299 -28.82 11.41 -6.71
C PHE A 299 -29.51 12.24 -7.80
N GLY A 300 -30.84 12.23 -7.83
CA GLY A 300 -31.63 13.00 -8.80
C GLY A 300 -31.64 12.35 -10.18
N VAL A 301 -31.84 13.16 -11.23
CA VAL A 301 -32.00 12.69 -12.61
C VAL A 301 -30.63 12.58 -13.29
N GLY A 302 -30.39 11.46 -13.97
CA GLY A 302 -29.17 11.22 -14.75
C GLY A 302 -29.45 10.36 -15.99
N ASN A 303 -28.44 10.21 -16.84
CA ASN A 303 -28.54 9.46 -18.10
C ASN A 303 -27.79 8.14 -17.96
N ILE A 304 -28.41 7.03 -18.36
CA ILE A 304 -27.73 5.75 -18.47
C ILE A 304 -26.77 5.83 -19.67
N TYR A 305 -25.48 5.66 -19.43
CA TYR A 305 -24.49 5.65 -20.52
C TYR A 305 -23.88 4.26 -20.75
N LYS A 306 -24.13 3.30 -19.85
CA LYS A 306 -23.72 1.90 -20.03
C LYS A 306 -24.64 0.94 -19.28
N VAL A 307 -25.02 -0.14 -19.92
CA VAL A 307 -25.77 -1.26 -19.33
C VAL A 307 -24.92 -2.53 -19.45
N GLU A 308 -24.81 -3.28 -18.36
CA GLU A 308 -24.03 -4.52 -18.29
C GLU A 308 -24.83 -5.63 -17.61
N GLY A 309 -24.82 -6.82 -18.20
CA GLY A 309 -25.56 -7.97 -17.69
C GLY A 309 -27.06 -7.90 -17.99
N GLN A 310 -27.78 -8.96 -17.61
CA GLN A 310 -29.21 -9.15 -17.81
C GLN A 310 -29.85 -9.75 -16.56
N GLY A 311 -31.17 -9.62 -16.42
CA GLY A 311 -31.94 -10.16 -15.29
C GLY A 311 -31.65 -9.46 -13.96
N ASP A 312 -31.78 -10.21 -12.85
CA ASP A 312 -31.72 -9.71 -11.47
C ASP A 312 -30.40 -9.03 -11.06
N LEU A 313 -29.31 -9.31 -11.78
CA LEU A 313 -27.98 -8.73 -11.55
C LEU A 313 -27.61 -7.66 -12.58
N GLN A 314 -28.57 -7.20 -13.39
CA GLN A 314 -28.34 -6.14 -14.36
C GLN A 314 -27.78 -4.89 -13.68
N LYS A 315 -26.68 -4.36 -14.24
CA LYS A 315 -26.01 -3.16 -13.76
C LYS A 315 -26.14 -2.03 -14.77
N VAL A 316 -26.50 -0.85 -14.29
CA VAL A 316 -26.57 0.37 -15.09
C VAL A 316 -25.60 1.40 -14.54
N SER A 317 -24.87 2.07 -15.43
CA SER A 317 -23.99 3.17 -15.08
C SER A 317 -24.65 4.47 -15.51
N VAL A 318 -24.95 5.33 -14.53
CA VAL A 318 -25.69 6.58 -14.71
C VAL A 318 -24.74 7.74 -14.52
N ILE A 319 -24.74 8.68 -15.46
CA ILE A 319 -24.05 9.98 -15.34
C ILE A 319 -25.03 11.05 -14.88
N PHE A 320 -24.67 11.77 -13.81
CA PHE A 320 -25.47 12.86 -13.25
C PHE A 320 -24.95 14.23 -13.71
N PRO A 321 -25.75 15.31 -13.61
CA PRO A 321 -25.37 16.65 -14.10
C PRO A 321 -24.07 17.21 -13.50
N ASN A 322 -23.71 16.80 -12.29
CA ASN A 322 -22.43 17.12 -11.65
C ASN A 322 -21.22 16.34 -12.22
N LYS A 323 -21.37 15.68 -13.37
CA LYS A 323 -20.38 14.79 -14.01
C LYS A 323 -19.94 13.59 -13.16
N SER A 324 -20.64 13.29 -12.07
CA SER A 324 -20.41 12.06 -11.30
C SER A 324 -21.04 10.87 -12.01
N VAL A 325 -20.32 9.75 -12.00
CA VAL A 325 -20.73 8.50 -12.62
C VAL A 325 -20.92 7.47 -11.53
N ARG A 326 -22.13 6.92 -11.39
CA ARG A 326 -22.43 5.89 -10.40
C ARG A 326 -22.98 4.65 -11.05
N LYS A 327 -22.58 3.49 -10.51
CA LYS A 327 -22.99 2.18 -10.99
C LYS A 327 -23.98 1.58 -10.01
N PHE A 328 -25.10 1.12 -10.55
CA PHE A 328 -26.23 0.63 -9.80
C PHE A 328 -26.60 -0.77 -10.26
N VAL A 329 -26.93 -1.66 -9.33
CA VAL A 329 -27.63 -2.91 -9.65
C VAL A 329 -29.11 -2.58 -9.68
N VAL A 330 -29.77 -2.77 -10.83
CA VAL A 330 -31.14 -2.30 -11.10
C VAL A 330 -32.13 -2.73 -10.01
N LYS A 331 -32.07 -4.00 -9.61
CA LYS A 331 -32.93 -4.60 -8.58
C LYS A 331 -32.92 -3.86 -7.23
N TYR A 332 -31.83 -3.19 -6.87
CA TYR A 332 -31.66 -2.55 -5.57
C TYR A 332 -31.71 -1.02 -5.62
N ALA A 333 -31.55 -0.44 -6.82
CA ALA A 333 -31.31 0.99 -6.96
C ALA A 333 -32.58 1.85 -7.06
N ARG A 334 -33.76 1.23 -7.12
CA ARG A 334 -35.08 1.91 -7.18
C ARG A 334 -35.09 3.06 -8.19
N LEU A 335 -34.60 2.76 -9.39
CA LEU A 335 -34.51 3.75 -10.47
C LEU A 335 -35.88 3.92 -11.12
N GLU A 336 -36.32 5.16 -11.26
CA GLU A 336 -37.56 5.52 -11.96
C GLU A 336 -37.20 6.07 -13.34
N ARG A 337 -37.93 5.69 -14.39
CA ARG A 337 -37.75 6.27 -15.72
C ARG A 337 -38.35 7.69 -15.73
N VAL A 338 -37.68 8.62 -16.43
CA VAL A 338 -38.09 10.03 -16.53
C VAL A 338 -38.37 10.40 -17.98
#